data_AF-A0AA38VEF3-F1
#
_entry.id   AF-A0AA38VEF3-F1
#
_cell.length_a   1.000
_cell.length_b   1.000
_cell.length_c   1.000
_cell.angle_alpha   90.00
_cell.angle_beta   90.00
_cell.angle_gamma   90.00
#
_symmetry.space_group_name_H-M   'P 1'
#
loop_
_entity.id
_entity.type
_entity.pdbx_description
1 polymer ?
#
loop_
_entity_poly.entity_id
_entity_poly.type
_entity_poly.pdbx_seq_one_letter_code
_entity_poly.pdbx_strand_id
1 'polypeptide(L)'
;MAACESCNKSPPEVTLKRCAKCSSTSYCSRDCQKADWKIHKKTCGKQQQSSAPNNTSSSSSSFSASTSLSPPKGLASPITKPFTRLDAGSWLHSRPEQDVYTLLIDAYRMRQEDNYTFDGDADTDSIYGGAPSSEHGFRRFLARIERTHRALLPDWWCDARRAECIAFGRRGAGEWASLETPVEKGDVIEHYGDGRFPMQLRMFAEAVYGRGPGGSDGTMMRRTMAAMESGGSFQGMNMAEMSIATIDTTTGMMTGTGA
;
A
#
# COMPACT_ATOMS: atom_id res chain seq x y z
N MET A 1 -21.57 0.28 -30.96
CA MET A 1 -20.19 0.31 -31.50
C MET A 1 -19.23 0.41 -30.33
N ALA A 2 -18.16 -0.39 -30.28
CA ALA A 2 -17.16 -0.25 -29.23
C ALA A 2 -16.22 0.92 -29.57
N ALA A 3 -16.10 1.88 -28.66
CA ALA A 3 -15.21 3.02 -28.77
C ALA A 3 -14.39 3.16 -27.47
N CYS A 4 -13.26 3.88 -27.55
CA CYS A 4 -12.50 4.25 -26.38
C CYS A 4 -13.29 5.27 -25.56
N GLU A 5 -13.54 4.99 -24.27
CA GLU A 5 -14.33 5.89 -23.41
C GLU A 5 -13.68 7.27 -23.23
N SER A 6 -12.35 7.35 -23.31
CA SER A 6 -11.62 8.60 -23.07
C SER A 6 -11.42 9.46 -24.32
N CYS A 7 -11.25 8.87 -25.50
CA CYS A 7 -10.91 9.60 -26.73
C CYS A 7 -11.88 9.36 -27.89
N ASN A 8 -12.92 8.56 -27.66
CA ASN A 8 -14.00 8.23 -28.60
C ASN A 8 -13.57 7.57 -29.93
N LYS A 9 -12.29 7.22 -30.09
CA LYS A 9 -11.78 6.47 -31.25
C LYS A 9 -12.27 5.03 -31.24
N SER A 10 -12.58 4.49 -32.42
CA SER A 10 -13.07 3.13 -32.62
C SER A 10 -12.21 2.36 -33.63
N PRO A 11 -12.28 1.01 -33.66
CA PRO A 11 -11.63 0.22 -34.71
C PRO A 11 -12.19 0.59 -36.11
N PRO A 12 -11.35 0.60 -37.17
CA PRO A 12 -9.97 0.10 -37.24
C PRO A 12 -8.87 1.11 -36.84
N GLU A 13 -9.21 2.35 -36.49
CA GLU A 13 -8.21 3.38 -36.15
C GLU A 13 -7.39 3.00 -34.90
N VAL A 14 -8.02 2.30 -33.95
CA VAL A 14 -7.41 1.87 -32.70
C VAL A 14 -7.84 0.47 -32.29
N THR A 15 -6.92 -0.28 -31.65
CA THR A 15 -7.26 -1.54 -30.99
C THR A 15 -7.75 -1.26 -29.58
N LEU A 16 -8.97 -1.68 -29.27
CA LEU A 16 -9.56 -1.48 -27.94
C LEU A 16 -9.24 -2.66 -27.02
N LYS A 17 -8.82 -2.34 -25.80
CA LYS A 17 -8.63 -3.27 -24.68
C LYS A 17 -9.64 -2.96 -23.60
N ARG A 18 -10.30 -4.01 -23.09
CA ARG A 18 -11.23 -3.86 -21.96
C ARG A 18 -10.48 -3.63 -20.67
N CYS A 19 -11.08 -2.87 -19.75
CA CYS A 19 -10.55 -2.70 -18.41
C CYS A 19 -10.37 -4.06 -17.74
N ALA A 20 -9.16 -4.38 -17.27
CA ALA A 20 -8.84 -5.68 -16.69
C ALA A 20 -9.69 -6.01 -15.44
N LYS A 21 -10.17 -4.99 -14.72
CA LYS A 21 -10.90 -5.15 -13.46
C LYS A 21 -12.39 -5.42 -13.64
N CYS A 22 -13.06 -4.73 -14.56
CA CYS A 22 -14.50 -4.83 -14.73
C CYS A 22 -14.93 -5.40 -16.08
N SER A 23 -14.03 -5.45 -17.05
CA SER A 23 -14.30 -5.81 -18.45
C SER A 23 -15.43 -5.03 -19.14
N SER A 24 -15.98 -4.00 -18.51
CA SER A 24 -17.18 -3.28 -18.97
C SER A 24 -16.85 -2.08 -19.86
N THR A 25 -15.74 -1.38 -19.58
CA THR A 25 -15.30 -0.19 -20.32
C THR A 25 -14.07 -0.52 -21.15
N SER A 26 -13.94 0.09 -22.34
CA SER A 26 -12.86 -0.18 -23.29
C SER A 26 -12.02 1.06 -23.56
N TYR A 27 -10.71 0.87 -23.70
CA TYR A 27 -9.73 1.94 -23.95
C TYR A 27 -8.76 1.53 -25.06
N CYS A 28 -8.32 2.48 -25.88
CA CYS A 28 -7.30 2.21 -26.91
C CYS A 28 -5.87 2.13 -26.35
N SER A 29 -5.62 2.78 -25.21
CA SER A 29 -4.31 2.81 -24.56
C SER A 29 -4.45 2.89 -23.04
N ARG A 30 -3.35 2.62 -22.33
CA ARG A 30 -3.26 2.83 -20.88
C ARG A 30 -3.43 4.31 -20.51
N ASP A 31 -2.99 5.23 -21.37
CA ASP A 31 -3.17 6.67 -21.14
C ASP A 31 -4.64 7.09 -21.18
N CYS A 32 -5.41 6.54 -22.12
CA CYS A 32 -6.86 6.74 -22.18
C CYS A 32 -7.57 6.14 -20.96
N GLN A 33 -7.13 4.98 -20.49
CA GLN A 33 -7.64 4.41 -19.23
C GLN A 33 -7.30 5.31 -18.03
N LYS A 34 -6.10 5.89 -17.97
CA LYS A 34 -5.63 6.80 -16.91
C LYS A 34 -6.39 8.12 -16.92
N ALA A 35 -6.66 8.69 -18.08
CA ALA A 35 -7.41 9.93 -18.25
C ALA A 35 -8.84 9.79 -17.73
N ASP A 36 -9.50 8.66 -18.04
CA ASP A 36 -10.85 8.35 -17.56
C ASP A 36 -10.88 7.84 -16.10
N TRP A 37 -9.73 7.44 -15.53
CA TRP A 37 -9.66 6.77 -14.22
C TRP A 37 -10.32 7.54 -13.08
N LYS A 38 -10.24 8.88 -13.06
CA LYS A 38 -10.89 9.72 -12.05
C LYS A 38 -12.41 9.52 -11.99
N ILE A 39 -13.02 9.21 -13.13
CA ILE A 39 -14.45 8.99 -13.32
C ILE A 39 -14.75 7.49 -13.23
N HIS A 40 -14.06 6.68 -14.03
CA HIS A 40 -14.24 5.23 -14.11
C HIS A 40 -14.06 4.52 -12.77
N LYS A 41 -13.11 4.93 -11.91
CA LYS A 41 -12.87 4.26 -10.61
C LYS A 41 -14.12 4.19 -9.71
N LYS A 42 -15.08 5.12 -9.89
CA LYS A 42 -16.33 5.15 -9.11
C LYS A 42 -17.31 4.07 -9.53
N THR A 43 -17.20 3.56 -10.75
CA THR A 43 -18.11 2.57 -11.38
C THR A 43 -17.41 1.26 -11.76
N CYS A 44 -16.08 1.25 -11.78
CA CYS A 44 -15.25 0.09 -12.07
C CYS A 44 -15.53 -1.05 -11.07
N GLY A 45 -16.16 -2.13 -11.56
CA GLY A 45 -16.47 -3.33 -10.77
C GLY A 45 -17.87 -3.37 -10.15
N LYS A 46 -18.74 -2.38 -10.43
CA LYS A 46 -20.11 -2.32 -9.88
C LYS A 46 -21.19 -3.00 -10.73
N GLN A 47 -20.85 -3.63 -11.84
CA GLN A 47 -21.80 -4.41 -12.65
C GLN A 47 -21.44 -5.88 -12.64
N GLN A 48 -22.05 -6.61 -11.71
CA GLN A 48 -22.74 -7.90 -11.93
C GLN A 48 -23.27 -8.44 -10.59
N GLN A 49 -24.48 -8.04 -10.20
CA GLN A 49 -25.31 -8.85 -9.32
C GLN A 49 -26.74 -8.83 -9.83
N SER A 50 -27.09 -9.87 -10.59
CA SER A 50 -28.47 -10.24 -10.86
C SER A 50 -28.72 -11.59 -10.20
N SER A 51 -29.65 -11.59 -9.24
CA SER A 51 -30.53 -12.69 -8.83
C SER A 51 -30.00 -13.77 -7.84
N ALA A 52 -30.29 -13.57 -6.54
CA ALA A 52 -31.14 -14.43 -5.68
C ALA A 52 -30.78 -14.33 -4.18
N PRO A 53 -31.73 -14.55 -3.24
CA PRO A 53 -31.69 -13.99 -1.88
C PRO A 53 -31.20 -14.99 -0.82
N ASN A 54 -30.50 -14.54 0.23
CA ASN A 54 -30.93 -14.80 1.61
C ASN A 54 -30.06 -14.14 2.69
N ASN A 55 -30.76 -13.69 3.73
CA ASN A 55 -30.41 -13.64 5.16
C ASN A 55 -29.12 -12.95 5.62
N THR A 56 -29.33 -11.73 6.11
CA THR A 56 -29.14 -11.34 7.53
C THR A 56 -28.16 -12.19 8.34
N SER A 57 -26.98 -11.64 8.57
CA SER A 57 -26.38 -11.59 9.89
C SER A 57 -25.45 -10.40 9.93
N SER A 58 -25.99 -9.28 10.40
CA SER A 58 -25.23 -8.14 10.89
C SER A 58 -24.41 -8.64 12.09
N SER A 59 -23.23 -9.18 11.81
CA SER A 59 -22.22 -9.39 12.83
C SER A 59 -21.67 -8.03 13.19
N SER A 60 -22.36 -7.34 14.10
CA SER A 60 -21.76 -6.37 15.01
C SER A 60 -20.62 -7.10 15.72
N SER A 61 -19.42 -7.04 15.14
CA SER A 61 -18.22 -7.51 15.79
C SER A 61 -17.91 -6.51 16.90
N SER A 62 -18.48 -6.77 18.08
CA SER A 62 -18.01 -6.24 19.34
C SER A 62 -16.51 -6.43 19.40
N PHE A 63 -15.77 -5.33 19.32
CA PHE A 63 -14.32 -5.30 19.40
C PHE A 63 -13.92 -5.62 20.85
N SER A 64 -13.86 -6.90 21.18
CA SER A 64 -13.00 -7.35 22.26
C SER A 64 -11.57 -6.99 21.87
N ALA A 65 -10.84 -6.41 22.82
CA ALA A 65 -9.41 -6.11 22.73
C ALA A 65 -8.58 -7.41 22.69
N SER A 66 -8.83 -8.24 21.68
CA SER A 66 -7.98 -9.36 21.32
C SER A 66 -6.75 -8.79 20.62
N THR A 67 -5.58 -9.29 21.03
CA THR A 67 -4.26 -8.90 20.51
C THR A 67 -4.15 -9.32 19.05
N SER A 68 -4.82 -8.60 18.15
CA SER A 68 -4.88 -8.96 16.73
C SER A 68 -3.48 -8.93 16.12
N LEU A 69 -3.06 -10.08 15.60
CA LEU A 69 -1.82 -10.21 14.85
C LEU A 69 -2.01 -9.54 13.49
N SER A 70 -1.06 -8.71 13.10
CA SER A 70 -1.02 -8.07 11.79
C SER A 70 0.27 -8.43 11.05
N PRO A 71 0.18 -8.81 9.77
CA PRO A 71 -1.04 -9.10 9.01
C PRO A 71 -1.57 -10.53 9.29
N PRO A 72 -2.85 -10.83 9.05
CA PRO A 72 -3.40 -12.18 9.23
C PRO A 72 -2.89 -13.21 8.20
N LYS A 73 -2.35 -12.77 7.07
CA LYS A 73 -1.71 -13.62 6.05
C LYS A 73 -0.59 -12.88 5.31
N GLY A 74 0.13 -13.59 4.44
CA GLY A 74 1.19 -13.03 3.60
C GLY A 74 2.57 -12.94 4.26
N LEU A 75 2.65 -13.08 5.60
CA LEU A 75 3.91 -13.17 6.35
C LEU A 75 3.96 -14.44 7.19
N ALA A 76 5.17 -14.98 7.40
CA ALA A 76 5.39 -16.16 8.21
C ALA A 76 5.21 -15.86 9.72
N SER A 77 5.66 -14.69 10.18
CA SER A 77 5.56 -14.27 11.57
C SER A 77 4.88 -12.90 11.70
N PRO A 78 3.55 -12.87 11.89
CA PRO A 78 2.85 -11.63 12.14
C PRO A 78 3.20 -11.06 13.53
N ILE A 79 2.98 -9.76 13.72
CA ILE A 79 3.32 -9.04 14.95
C ILE A 79 2.07 -8.48 15.61
N THR A 80 2.19 -8.17 16.90
CA THR A 80 1.20 -7.39 17.63
C THR A 80 1.60 -5.91 17.62
N LYS A 81 0.59 -5.02 17.69
CA LYS A 81 0.76 -3.56 17.76
C LYS A 81 1.70 -2.99 16.67
N PRO A 82 1.43 -3.22 15.37
CA PRO A 82 2.28 -2.74 14.29
C PRO A 82 2.53 -1.23 14.30
N PHE A 83 1.54 -0.39 14.65
CA PHE A 83 1.70 1.07 14.68
C PHE A 83 2.55 1.53 15.86
N THR A 84 2.42 0.92 17.04
CA THR A 84 3.35 1.15 18.16
C THR A 84 4.78 0.80 17.75
N ARG A 85 4.98 -0.31 17.02
CA ARG A 85 6.31 -0.70 16.55
C ARG A 85 6.84 0.21 15.43
N LEU A 86 5.97 0.77 14.58
CA LEU A 86 6.37 1.80 13.61
C LEU A 86 6.84 3.08 14.29
N ASP A 87 6.10 3.56 15.29
CA ASP A 87 6.47 4.76 16.05
C ASP A 87 7.78 4.57 16.82
N ALA A 88 8.00 3.37 17.38
CA ALA A 88 9.23 3.00 18.06
C ALA A 88 10.39 2.64 17.13
N GLY A 89 10.20 2.60 15.81
CA GLY A 89 11.23 2.18 14.85
C GLY A 89 11.59 0.69 14.89
N SER A 90 10.75 -0.14 15.50
CA SER A 90 10.98 -1.58 15.71
C SER A 90 10.08 -2.49 14.84
N TRP A 91 9.42 -1.96 13.81
CA TRP A 91 8.42 -2.67 13.00
C TRP A 91 8.98 -3.87 12.21
N LEU A 92 10.24 -3.80 11.77
CA LEU A 92 10.93 -4.90 11.08
C LEU A 92 11.60 -5.89 12.04
N HIS A 93 11.71 -5.55 13.33
CA HIS A 93 12.45 -6.36 14.29
C HIS A 93 11.65 -7.62 14.68
N SER A 94 12.34 -8.64 15.19
CA SER A 94 11.71 -9.90 15.64
C SER A 94 10.90 -10.61 14.54
N ARG A 95 11.33 -10.49 13.28
CA ARG A 95 10.74 -11.17 12.12
C ARG A 95 11.77 -12.05 11.41
N PRO A 96 11.35 -13.13 10.74
CA PRO A 96 12.20 -13.90 9.83
C PRO A 96 12.78 -13.02 8.71
N GLU A 97 13.95 -13.41 8.20
CA GLU A 97 14.65 -12.66 7.13
C GLU A 97 13.76 -12.45 5.90
N GLN A 98 13.03 -13.49 5.47
CA GLN A 98 12.15 -13.40 4.29
C GLN A 98 10.99 -12.42 4.47
N ASP A 99 10.41 -12.32 5.67
CA ASP A 99 9.37 -11.34 5.98
C ASP A 99 9.94 -9.93 5.91
N VAL A 100 11.16 -9.72 6.44
CA VAL A 100 11.84 -8.43 6.38
C VAL A 100 12.15 -8.04 4.93
N TYR A 101 12.63 -8.97 4.10
CA TYR A 101 12.88 -8.71 2.68
C TYR A 101 11.60 -8.31 1.96
N THR A 102 10.51 -9.06 2.17
CA THR A 102 9.19 -8.79 1.60
C THR A 102 8.71 -7.39 1.99
N LEU A 103 8.77 -7.03 3.27
CA LEU A 103 8.29 -5.74 3.76
C LEU A 103 9.13 -4.55 3.28
N LEU A 104 10.45 -4.71 3.18
CA LEU A 104 11.33 -3.67 2.61
C LEU A 104 11.00 -3.41 1.15
N ILE A 105 10.80 -4.47 0.36
CA ILE A 105 10.45 -4.37 -1.05
C ILE A 105 9.07 -3.75 -1.22
N ASP A 106 8.05 -4.22 -0.48
CA ASP A 106 6.69 -3.69 -0.61
C ASP A 106 6.57 -2.25 -0.10
N ALA A 107 7.33 -1.85 0.93
CA ALA A 107 7.37 -0.46 1.35
C ALA A 107 7.94 0.44 0.25
N TYR A 108 8.97 -0.03 -0.47
CA TYR A 108 9.51 0.68 -1.62
C TYR A 108 8.53 0.69 -2.80
N ARG A 109 7.94 -0.45 -3.18
CA ARG A 109 6.97 -0.55 -4.29
C ARG A 109 5.74 0.33 -4.05
N MET A 110 5.17 0.32 -2.84
CA MET A 110 4.10 1.23 -2.44
C MET A 110 4.52 2.69 -2.54
N ARG A 111 5.76 3.02 -2.17
CA ARG A 111 6.26 4.39 -2.29
C ARG A 111 6.41 4.83 -3.74
N GLN A 112 6.83 3.94 -4.63
CA GLN A 112 6.90 4.25 -6.06
C GLN A 112 5.51 4.52 -6.65
N GLU A 113 4.53 3.66 -6.32
CA GLU A 113 3.14 3.85 -6.72
C GLU A 113 2.60 5.20 -6.22
N ASP A 114 2.87 5.53 -4.96
CA ASP A 114 2.45 6.79 -4.37
C ASP A 114 3.13 8.00 -5.04
N ASN A 115 4.45 7.96 -5.29
CA ASN A 115 5.14 9.05 -6.01
C ASN A 115 4.57 9.24 -7.42
N TYR A 116 4.31 8.14 -8.14
CA TYR A 116 3.76 8.21 -9.48
C TYR A 116 2.32 8.76 -9.50
N THR A 117 1.49 8.32 -8.56
CA THR A 117 0.06 8.67 -8.50
C THR A 117 -0.20 10.05 -7.89
N PHE A 118 0.54 10.44 -6.85
CA PHE A 118 0.32 11.69 -6.11
C PHE A 118 1.28 12.81 -6.51
N ASP A 119 2.55 12.49 -6.74
CA ASP A 119 3.58 13.49 -7.05
C ASP A 119 3.77 13.65 -8.57
N GLY A 120 3.25 12.72 -9.37
CA GLY A 120 3.49 12.66 -10.82
C GLY A 120 4.95 12.34 -11.16
N ASP A 121 5.71 11.84 -10.18
CA ASP A 121 7.15 11.59 -10.26
C ASP A 121 7.42 10.11 -10.57
N ALA A 122 8.32 9.88 -11.52
CA ALA A 122 8.75 8.54 -11.93
C ALA A 122 10.25 8.57 -12.22
N ASP A 123 11.03 7.95 -11.34
CA ASP A 123 12.47 7.72 -11.57
C ASP A 123 12.67 7.00 -12.91
N THR A 124 13.52 7.54 -13.79
CA THR A 124 13.79 6.98 -15.13
C THR A 124 14.38 5.56 -15.09
N ASP A 125 14.99 5.18 -13.97
CA ASP A 125 15.54 3.86 -13.72
C ASP A 125 14.61 2.94 -12.92
N SER A 126 13.31 3.24 -12.94
CA SER A 126 12.24 2.42 -12.37
C SER A 126 11.26 1.90 -13.42
N ILE A 127 10.44 0.92 -13.03
CA ILE A 127 9.36 0.41 -13.88
C ILE A 127 8.35 1.49 -14.30
N TYR A 128 8.18 2.53 -13.49
CA TYR A 128 7.32 3.67 -13.82
C TYR A 128 7.98 4.63 -14.82
N GLY A 129 9.31 4.65 -14.87
CA GLY A 129 10.11 5.42 -15.82
C GLY A 129 10.50 4.65 -17.09
N GLY A 130 10.05 3.40 -17.24
CA GLY A 130 10.29 2.55 -18.43
C GLY A 130 11.47 1.57 -18.30
N ALA A 131 12.13 1.48 -17.15
CA ALA A 131 13.14 0.46 -16.90
C ALA A 131 12.49 -0.93 -16.70
N PRO A 132 13.19 -2.03 -16.99
CA PRO A 132 12.63 -3.38 -16.81
C PRO A 132 12.42 -3.77 -15.33
N SER A 133 13.09 -3.08 -14.41
CA SER A 133 13.03 -3.36 -12.97
C SER A 133 13.33 -2.09 -12.17
N SER A 134 12.71 -1.96 -11.00
CA SER A 134 12.98 -0.88 -10.04
C SER A 134 14.16 -1.17 -9.10
N GLU A 135 14.99 -2.16 -9.42
CA GLU A 135 16.12 -2.57 -8.57
C GLU A 135 17.10 -1.42 -8.26
N HIS A 136 17.41 -0.57 -9.23
CA HIS A 136 18.35 0.54 -9.03
C HIS A 136 17.85 1.52 -7.96
N GLY A 137 16.58 1.89 -8.04
CA GLY A 137 15.95 2.72 -7.01
C GLY A 137 15.80 1.99 -5.67
N PHE A 138 15.53 0.69 -5.67
CA PHE A 138 15.50 -0.10 -4.43
C PHE A 138 16.87 -0.16 -3.73
N ARG A 139 17.96 -0.29 -4.49
CA ARG A 139 19.33 -0.20 -3.95
C ARG A 139 19.60 1.16 -3.29
N ARG A 140 19.10 2.25 -3.86
CA ARG A 140 19.18 3.60 -3.24
C ARG A 140 18.34 3.69 -1.97
N PHE A 141 17.16 3.08 -1.96
CA PHE A 141 16.29 3.00 -0.78
C PHE A 141 17.01 2.29 0.37
N LEU A 142 17.55 1.09 0.15
CA LEU A 142 18.32 0.35 1.18
C LEU A 142 19.55 1.13 1.67
N ALA A 143 20.33 1.71 0.75
CA ALA A 143 21.50 2.51 1.10
C ALA A 143 21.14 3.73 1.97
N ARG A 144 19.95 4.31 1.78
CA ARG A 144 19.44 5.39 2.63
C ARG A 144 19.17 4.89 4.04
N ILE A 145 18.46 3.76 4.19
CA ILE A 145 18.17 3.18 5.51
C ILE A 145 19.48 2.87 6.25
N GLU A 146 20.43 2.21 5.59
CA GLU A 146 21.71 1.83 6.19
C GLU A 146 22.53 3.04 6.66
N ARG A 147 22.49 4.15 5.92
CA ARG A 147 23.26 5.35 6.23
C ARG A 147 22.62 6.25 7.28
N THR A 148 21.30 6.43 7.24
CA THR A 148 20.61 7.45 8.08
C THR A 148 19.60 6.88 9.07
N HIS A 149 19.18 5.63 8.90
CA HIS A 149 18.11 5.01 9.71
C HIS A 149 18.43 3.57 10.09
N ARG A 150 19.70 3.26 10.43
CA ARG A 150 20.16 1.90 10.72
C ARG A 150 19.38 1.19 11.84
N ALA A 151 18.82 1.95 12.78
CA ALA A 151 17.98 1.45 13.86
C ALA A 151 16.64 0.83 13.38
N LEU A 152 16.16 1.19 12.18
CA LEU A 152 14.94 0.60 11.61
C LEU A 152 15.16 -0.84 11.14
N LEU A 153 16.42 -1.24 10.91
CA LEU A 153 16.78 -2.57 10.43
C LEU A 153 17.10 -3.49 11.62
N PRO A 154 16.78 -4.79 11.53
CA PRO A 154 17.18 -5.76 12.54
C PRO A 154 18.69 -5.81 12.78
N ASP A 155 19.10 -6.29 13.95
CA ASP A 155 20.52 -6.37 14.34
C ASP A 155 21.34 -7.25 13.39
N TRP A 156 20.73 -8.33 12.89
CA TRP A 156 21.35 -9.26 11.94
C TRP A 156 21.56 -8.67 10.53
N TRP A 157 21.04 -7.48 10.24
CA TRP A 157 21.19 -6.87 8.93
C TRP A 157 22.65 -6.50 8.63
N CYS A 158 23.16 -7.00 7.51
CA CYS A 158 24.51 -6.77 7.01
C CYS A 158 24.54 -6.80 5.47
N ASP A 159 25.71 -6.56 4.86
CA ASP A 159 25.86 -6.50 3.40
C ASP A 159 25.46 -7.80 2.70
N ALA A 160 25.69 -8.96 3.32
CA ALA A 160 25.24 -10.25 2.78
C ALA A 160 23.70 -10.31 2.69
N ARG A 161 23.01 -9.86 3.75
CA ARG A 161 21.53 -9.82 3.81
C ARG A 161 20.94 -8.76 2.89
N ARG A 162 21.65 -7.65 2.69
CA ARG A 162 21.32 -6.67 1.64
C ARG A 162 21.34 -7.32 0.25
N ALA A 163 22.41 -8.07 -0.08
CA ALA A 163 22.53 -8.74 -1.37
C ALA A 163 21.43 -9.80 -1.58
N GLU A 164 21.12 -10.58 -0.54
CA GLU A 164 20.02 -11.54 -0.55
C GLU A 164 18.65 -10.87 -0.73
N CYS A 165 18.39 -9.76 -0.03
CA CYS A 165 17.14 -8.99 -0.17
C CYS A 165 16.95 -8.47 -1.59
N ILE A 166 18.02 -7.96 -2.21
CA ILE A 166 17.98 -7.54 -3.62
C ILE A 166 17.70 -8.74 -4.54
N ALA A 167 18.36 -9.87 -4.32
CA ALA A 167 18.13 -11.09 -5.10
C ALA A 167 16.69 -11.62 -4.93
N PHE A 168 16.12 -11.52 -3.73
CA PHE A 168 14.74 -11.88 -3.42
C PHE A 168 13.74 -11.04 -4.23
N GLY A 169 14.03 -9.74 -4.43
CA GLY A 169 13.21 -8.85 -5.26
C GLY A 169 13.36 -9.05 -6.77
N ARG A 170 14.38 -9.78 -7.22
CA ARG A 170 14.55 -10.17 -8.65
C ARG A 170 13.80 -11.45 -9.01
N ARG A 171 13.14 -12.11 -8.05
CA ARG A 171 12.30 -13.26 -8.35
C ARG A 171 11.21 -12.78 -9.32
N GLY A 172 11.06 -13.50 -10.43
CA GLY A 172 10.39 -12.99 -11.63
C GLY A 172 8.96 -12.48 -11.37
N ALA A 173 8.42 -11.74 -12.33
CA ALA A 173 7.18 -10.97 -12.20
C ALA A 173 5.92 -11.70 -11.66
N GLY A 174 5.89 -13.05 -11.62
CA GLY A 174 4.80 -13.84 -11.02
C GLY A 174 4.89 -14.05 -9.52
N GLU A 175 6.02 -13.74 -8.89
CA GLU A 175 6.24 -13.88 -7.45
C GLU A 175 5.86 -12.59 -6.71
N TRP A 176 5.32 -12.73 -5.49
CA TRP A 176 5.05 -11.57 -4.65
C TRP A 176 6.37 -10.88 -4.24
N ALA A 177 6.29 -9.56 -4.03
CA ALA A 177 7.45 -8.70 -3.77
C ALA A 177 8.51 -8.71 -4.90
N SER A 178 8.07 -8.78 -6.17
CA SER A 178 8.94 -8.57 -7.32
C SER A 178 9.14 -7.08 -7.61
N LEU A 179 10.39 -6.69 -7.92
CA LEU A 179 10.76 -5.32 -8.31
C LEU A 179 10.45 -5.00 -9.79
N GLU A 180 9.96 -6.00 -10.53
CA GLU A 180 9.55 -5.87 -11.94
C GLU A 180 8.06 -5.53 -12.08
N THR A 181 7.29 -5.60 -11.00
CA THR A 181 5.84 -5.37 -11.04
C THR A 181 5.39 -4.26 -10.08
N PRO A 182 4.48 -3.37 -10.54
CA PRO A 182 3.87 -2.39 -9.65
C PRO A 182 3.01 -3.09 -8.59
N VAL A 183 2.72 -2.39 -7.50
CA VAL A 183 1.79 -2.86 -6.48
C VAL A 183 0.78 -1.76 -6.18
N GLU A 184 -0.50 -2.07 -6.31
CA GLU A 184 -1.57 -1.16 -5.94
C GLU A 184 -1.99 -1.39 -4.48
N LYS A 185 -2.64 -0.38 -3.88
CA LYS A 185 -3.22 -0.48 -2.54
C LYS A 185 -4.13 -1.70 -2.39
N GLY A 186 -4.91 -2.02 -3.43
CA GLY A 186 -5.81 -3.18 -3.43
C GLY A 186 -5.05 -4.49 -3.31
N ASP A 187 -3.98 -4.65 -4.07
CA ASP A 187 -3.13 -5.85 -4.08
C ASP A 187 -2.50 -6.09 -2.71
N VAL A 188 -2.02 -5.03 -2.04
CA VAL A 188 -1.48 -5.11 -0.69
C VAL A 188 -2.55 -5.57 0.30
N ILE A 189 -3.74 -4.97 0.28
CA ILE A 189 -4.84 -5.36 1.18
C ILE A 189 -5.23 -6.82 0.94
N GLU A 190 -5.33 -7.23 -0.32
CA GLU A 190 -5.67 -8.60 -0.69
C GLU A 190 -4.58 -9.57 -0.24
N HIS A 191 -3.31 -9.27 -0.49
CA HIS A 191 -2.19 -10.16 -0.14
C HIS A 191 -2.07 -10.36 1.37
N TYR A 192 -2.11 -9.27 2.13
CA TYR A 192 -1.92 -9.30 3.59
C TYR A 192 -3.20 -9.56 4.38
N GLY A 193 -4.38 -9.35 3.78
CA GLY A 193 -5.66 -9.49 4.47
C GLY A 193 -5.91 -8.42 5.54
N ASP A 194 -5.20 -7.29 5.49
CA ASP A 194 -5.32 -6.19 6.44
C ASP A 194 -5.50 -4.87 5.70
N GLY A 195 -6.69 -4.25 5.87
CA GLY A 195 -7.05 -2.98 5.25
C GLY A 195 -6.15 -1.81 5.65
N ARG A 196 -5.42 -1.93 6.78
CA ARG A 196 -4.50 -0.93 7.30
C ARG A 196 -3.04 -1.21 6.91
N PHE A 197 -2.75 -2.33 6.25
CA PHE A 197 -1.38 -2.69 5.87
C PHE A 197 -0.71 -1.70 4.91
N PRO A 198 -1.40 -1.15 3.89
CA PRO A 198 -0.81 -0.10 3.05
C PRO A 198 -0.34 1.12 3.86
N MET A 199 -1.07 1.45 4.93
CA MET A 199 -0.70 2.55 5.82
C MET A 199 0.57 2.22 6.62
N GLN A 200 0.75 0.96 7.06
CA GLN A 200 1.98 0.52 7.71
C GLN A 200 3.21 0.69 6.79
N LEU A 201 3.08 0.23 5.53
CA LEU A 201 4.14 0.35 4.52
C LEU A 201 4.51 1.82 4.25
N ARG A 202 3.49 2.68 4.11
CA ARG A 202 3.67 4.13 3.91
C ARG A 202 4.37 4.80 5.08
N MET A 203 3.97 4.49 6.31
CA MET A 203 4.60 5.04 7.51
C MET A 203 6.06 4.60 7.64
N PHE A 204 6.38 3.35 7.30
CA PHE A 204 7.76 2.89 7.25
C PHE A 204 8.55 3.64 6.17
N ALA A 205 8.03 3.74 4.95
CA ALA A 205 8.69 4.48 3.88
C ALA A 205 8.88 5.97 4.23
N GLU A 206 7.91 6.61 4.87
CA GLU A 206 8.03 7.98 5.37
C GLU A 206 9.19 8.12 6.35
N ALA A 207 9.37 7.19 7.29
CA ALA A 207 10.50 7.21 8.23
C ALA A 207 11.87 7.17 7.52
N VAL A 208 11.93 6.55 6.34
CA VAL A 208 13.15 6.47 5.51
C VAL A 208 13.34 7.70 4.62
N TYR A 209 12.27 8.24 4.05
CA TYR A 209 12.33 9.36 3.11
C TYR A 209 12.24 10.73 3.79
N GLY A 210 11.77 10.78 5.03
CA GLY A 210 11.50 12.00 5.80
C GLY A 210 10.22 12.75 5.38
N ARG A 211 9.43 12.19 4.45
CA ARG A 211 8.17 12.77 3.98
C ARG A 211 7.21 11.70 3.47
N GLY A 212 5.92 11.90 3.67
CA GLY A 212 4.85 11.06 3.14
C GLY A 212 4.55 11.31 1.65
N PRO A 213 3.57 10.60 1.08
CA PRO A 213 3.04 10.88 -0.26
C PRO A 213 2.54 12.32 -0.38
N GLY A 214 2.73 12.98 -1.53
CA GLY A 214 2.28 14.36 -1.71
C GLY A 214 3.04 15.39 -0.84
N GLY A 215 4.15 15.01 -0.21
CA GLY A 215 4.86 15.86 0.74
C GLY A 215 4.19 15.99 2.11
N SER A 216 3.22 15.12 2.43
CA SER A 216 2.54 15.11 3.73
C SER A 216 3.47 14.74 4.90
N ASP A 217 3.14 15.21 6.11
CA ASP A 217 3.75 14.76 7.37
C ASP A 217 2.80 13.81 8.10
N GLY A 218 3.12 12.51 8.11
CA GLY A 218 2.33 11.46 8.75
C GLY A 218 2.59 11.31 10.24
N THR A 219 3.41 12.15 10.87
CA THR A 219 3.81 12.00 12.29
C THR A 219 2.65 11.99 13.25
N MET A 220 1.67 12.88 13.07
CA MET A 220 0.48 12.89 13.91
C MET A 220 -0.32 11.60 13.74
N MET A 221 -0.57 11.18 12.50
CA MET A 221 -1.33 9.95 12.21
C MET A 221 -0.64 8.72 12.81
N ARG A 222 0.68 8.61 12.67
CA ARG A 222 1.48 7.50 13.24
C ARG A 222 1.33 7.41 14.75
N ARG A 223 1.47 8.54 15.45
CA ARG A 223 1.31 8.63 16.92
C ARG A 223 -0.12 8.30 17.35
N THR A 224 -1.12 8.79 16.64
CA THR A 224 -2.53 8.49 16.91
C THR A 224 -2.79 6.99 16.79
N MET A 225 -2.35 6.36 15.69
CA MET A 225 -2.54 4.91 15.50
C MET A 225 -1.80 4.08 16.56
N ALA A 226 -0.59 4.48 16.95
CA ALA A 226 0.17 3.84 18.02
C ALA A 226 -0.53 3.96 19.39
N ALA A 227 -1.14 5.11 19.68
CA ALA A 227 -1.91 5.33 20.90
C ALA A 227 -3.17 4.46 20.93
N MET A 228 -3.87 4.34 19.79
CA MET A 228 -5.06 3.47 19.66
C MET A 228 -4.74 2.00 19.94
N GLU A 229 -3.60 1.49 19.48
CA GLU A 229 -3.16 0.11 19.76
C GLU A 229 -2.75 -0.13 21.21
N SER A 230 -2.40 0.94 21.92
CA SER A 230 -1.94 0.89 23.30
C SER A 230 -3.08 1.08 24.32
N GLY A 231 -4.30 1.37 23.85
CA GLY A 231 -5.43 1.75 24.71
C GLY A 231 -5.20 3.10 25.40
N GLY A 232 -4.33 3.94 24.85
CA GLY A 232 -3.98 5.25 25.43
C GLY A 232 -4.95 6.35 25.01
N SER A 233 -5.02 7.41 25.81
CA SER A 233 -5.69 8.66 25.45
C SER A 233 -4.76 9.54 24.60
N PHE A 234 -5.29 10.21 23.58
CA PHE A 234 -4.54 11.18 22.77
C PHE A 234 -5.21 12.56 22.94
N GLN A 235 -4.43 13.58 23.36
CA GLN A 235 -4.94 14.93 23.64
C GLN A 235 -6.16 14.99 24.57
N GLY A 236 -6.22 14.11 25.57
CA GLY A 236 -7.32 14.09 26.56
C GLY A 236 -8.61 13.40 26.08
N MET A 237 -8.66 12.88 24.85
CA MET A 237 -9.77 12.06 24.36
C MET A 237 -9.48 10.57 24.57
N ASN A 238 -10.47 9.83 25.09
CA ASN A 238 -10.41 8.38 25.21
C ASN A 238 -10.61 7.75 23.82
N MET A 239 -9.54 7.19 23.26
CA MET A 239 -9.54 6.68 21.88
C MET A 239 -10.21 5.31 21.74
N ALA A 240 -10.59 4.65 22.86
CA ALA A 240 -11.35 3.40 22.83
C ALA A 240 -12.76 3.57 22.24
N GLU A 241 -13.27 4.81 22.16
CA GLU A 241 -14.62 5.12 21.66
C GLU A 241 -14.65 5.72 20.23
N MET A 242 -13.48 5.92 19.59
CA MET A 242 -13.41 6.59 18.28
C MET A 242 -13.50 5.58 17.12
N SER A 243 -14.56 5.66 16.31
CA SER A 243 -14.75 4.82 15.11
C SER A 243 -13.81 5.24 13.96
N ILE A 244 -13.03 4.28 13.46
CA ILE A 244 -11.98 4.44 12.42
C ILE A 244 -12.57 4.64 11.00
N ALA A 245 -13.88 4.49 10.82
CA ALA A 245 -14.55 4.71 9.53
C ALA A 245 -14.38 6.13 8.96
N THR A 246 -13.83 7.04 9.76
CA THR A 246 -13.67 8.47 9.50
C THR A 246 -12.28 8.86 8.98
N ILE A 247 -11.31 7.93 8.88
CA ILE A 247 -9.92 8.25 8.48
C ILE A 247 -9.66 7.76 7.04
N ASP A 248 -9.34 8.69 6.15
CA ASP A 248 -8.86 8.33 4.81
C ASP A 248 -7.47 7.68 4.94
N THR A 249 -7.40 6.37 4.69
CA THR A 249 -6.18 5.56 4.78
C THR A 249 -5.12 5.88 3.70
N THR A 250 -5.40 6.87 2.85
CA THR A 250 -4.55 7.34 1.75
C THR A 250 -3.95 8.70 2.05
N THR A 251 -4.73 9.63 2.63
CA THR A 251 -4.28 11.00 2.94
C THR A 251 -4.12 11.27 4.44
N GLY A 252 -4.62 10.38 5.29
CA GLY A 252 -4.67 10.57 6.74
C GLY A 252 -5.63 11.66 7.19
N MET A 253 -6.45 12.23 6.30
CA MET A 253 -7.43 13.25 6.65
C MET A 253 -8.64 12.61 7.33
N MET A 254 -9.07 13.20 8.44
CA MET A 254 -10.36 12.89 9.07
C MET A 254 -11.47 13.46 8.17
N THR A 255 -12.40 12.63 7.71
CA THR A 255 -13.62 13.10 7.05
C THR A 255 -14.47 13.81 8.10
N GLY A 256 -14.51 15.14 8.07
CA GLY A 256 -15.12 15.95 9.12
C GLY A 256 -16.54 15.50 9.48
N THR A 257 -16.79 15.39 10.79
CA THR A 257 -18.15 15.50 11.34
C THR A 257 -18.65 16.89 11.02
N GLY A 258 -19.50 17.00 10.00
CA GLY A 258 -20.30 18.20 9.79
C GLY A 258 -21.17 18.41 11.02
N ALA A 259 -21.07 19.61 11.59
CA ALA A 259 -21.97 20.13 12.60
C ALA A 259 -23.42 20.18 12.09
#